data_AF-A0A7K1E466-F1
#
_entry.id   AF-A0A7K1E466-F1
#
_cell.length_a   1.000
_cell.length_b   1.000
_cell.length_c   1.000
_cell.angle_alpha   90.00
_cell.angle_beta   90.00
_cell.angle_gamma   90.00
#
_symmetry.space_group_name_H-M   'P 1'
#
loop_
_entity.id
_entity.type
_entity.pdbx_description
1 polymer ?
#
loop_
_entity_poly.entity_id
_entity_poly.type
_entity_poly.pdbx_seq_one_letter_code
_entity_poly.pdbx_strand_id
1 'polypeptide(L)'
;MKALDVLSVGIATVDNIVLVERYPEKDERVIALEHARSIGGPATVAAITMSRLGVKVALSAVIGRDAGGDHIIEVLKQEGVDTSLVERSDAPTTQSTIVISKSEETRAIMVKPERVASNAPRIDLPSWI
;
A
#
# COMPACT_ATOMS: atom_id res chain seq x y z
N MET A 1 15.30 -14.34 -13.82
CA MET A 1 14.63 -14.12 -12.51
C MET A 1 15.33 -14.95 -11.47
N LYS A 2 15.56 -14.41 -10.26
CA LYS A 2 15.98 -15.25 -9.13
C LYS A 2 14.81 -16.20 -8.81
N ALA A 3 15.09 -17.40 -8.32
CA ALA A 3 14.04 -18.27 -7.81
C ALA A 3 13.36 -17.56 -6.62
N LEU A 4 12.07 -17.29 -6.75
CA LEU A 4 11.21 -16.71 -5.71
C LEU A 4 10.51 -17.84 -4.96
N ASP A 5 10.35 -17.68 -3.65
CA ASP A 5 9.61 -18.61 -2.81
C ASP A 5 8.12 -18.23 -2.76
N VAL A 6 7.82 -16.92 -2.82
CA VAL A 6 6.46 -16.39 -2.71
C VAL A 6 6.23 -15.25 -3.69
N LEU A 7 5.03 -15.21 -4.28
CA LEU A 7 4.50 -14.05 -4.99
C LEU A 7 3.35 -13.45 -4.17
N SER A 8 3.48 -12.19 -3.78
CA SER A 8 2.39 -11.42 -3.18
C SER A 8 1.68 -10.62 -4.28
N VAL A 9 0.35 -10.72 -4.37
CA VAL A 9 -0.44 -10.03 -5.40
C VAL A 9 -1.47 -9.14 -4.73
N GLY A 10 -1.48 -7.86 -5.07
CA GLY A 10 -2.48 -6.94 -4.54
C GLY A 10 -2.13 -5.48 -4.74
N ILE A 11 -2.52 -4.66 -3.77
CA ILE A 11 -2.38 -3.21 -3.83
C ILE A 11 -1.15 -2.74 -3.06
N ALA A 12 -0.49 -1.71 -3.59
CA ALA A 12 0.49 -0.91 -2.88
C ALA A 12 -0.05 0.51 -2.75
N THR A 13 -0.04 1.04 -1.52
CA THR A 13 -0.58 2.37 -1.22
C THR A 13 0.50 3.26 -0.62
N VAL A 14 0.36 4.57 -0.80
CA VAL A 14 1.02 5.54 0.07
C VAL A 14 0.05 5.89 1.18
N ASP A 15 0.45 5.66 2.42
CA ASP A 15 -0.36 5.90 3.61
C ASP A 15 0.08 7.20 4.28
N ASN A 16 -0.83 8.17 4.36
CA ASN A 16 -0.65 9.40 5.13
C ASN A 16 -1.27 9.19 6.50
N ILE A 17 -0.43 9.12 7.54
CA ILE A 17 -0.83 8.75 8.89
C ILE A 17 -0.76 10.00 9.76
N VAL A 18 -1.88 10.37 10.36
CA VAL A 18 -2.02 11.53 11.24
C VAL A 18 -2.44 11.05 12.61
N LEU A 19 -1.67 11.42 13.64
CA LEU A 19 -2.06 11.20 15.04
C LEU A 19 -2.76 12.46 15.56
N VAL A 20 -3.93 12.29 16.15
CA VAL A 20 -4.69 13.35 16.83
C VAL A 20 -5.03 12.90 18.25
N GLU A 21 -5.29 13.87 19.13
CA GLU A 21 -5.77 13.54 20.48
C GLU A 21 -7.12 12.82 20.41
N ARG A 22 -8.05 13.34 19.61
CA ARG A 22 -9.36 12.74 19.28
C ARG A 22 -9.77 13.07 17.86
N TYR A 23 -10.75 12.36 17.29
CA TYR A 23 -11.28 12.73 15.97
C TYR A 23 -11.91 14.13 15.97
N PRO A 24 -11.81 14.85 14.85
CA PRO A 24 -12.52 16.12 14.69
C PRO A 24 -14.04 15.89 14.65
N GLU A 25 -14.78 16.76 15.32
CA GLU A 25 -16.22 16.89 15.11
C GLU A 25 -16.52 17.53 13.75
N LYS A 26 -17.81 17.53 13.36
CA LYS A 26 -18.25 18.22 12.13
C LYS A 26 -17.81 19.68 12.14
N ASP A 27 -17.08 20.09 11.11
CA ASP A 27 -16.59 21.46 10.91
C ASP A 27 -15.57 21.93 11.97
N GLU A 28 -14.94 20.99 12.69
CA GLU A 28 -13.89 21.30 13.66
C GLU A 28 -12.50 21.25 13.04
N ARG A 29 -11.64 22.22 13.40
CA ARG A 29 -10.20 22.15 13.14
C ARG A 29 -9.45 21.59 14.35
N VAL A 30 -8.85 20.41 14.19
CA VAL A 30 -7.97 19.79 15.20
C VAL A 30 -6.50 19.93 14.79
N ILE A 31 -5.61 20.07 15.77
CA ILE A 31 -4.16 20.09 15.56
C ILE A 31 -3.64 18.64 15.59
N ALA A 32 -2.89 18.25 14.56
CA ALA A 32 -2.20 16.97 14.54
C ALA A 32 -1.06 16.97 15.58
N LEU A 33 -0.96 15.89 16.35
CA LEU A 33 0.16 15.64 17.26
C LEU A 33 1.38 15.19 16.47
N GLU A 34 1.17 14.30 15.49
CA GLU A 34 2.20 13.78 14.61
C GLU A 34 1.65 13.56 13.19
N HIS A 35 2.55 13.59 12.21
CA HIS A 35 2.26 13.22 10.84
C HIS A 35 3.41 12.40 10.27
N ALA A 36 3.08 11.25 9.70
CA ALA A 36 4.02 10.33 9.08
C ALA A 36 3.50 9.89 7.72
N ARG A 37 4.44 9.57 6.83
CA ARG A 37 4.17 8.96 5.54
C ARG A 37 4.81 7.58 5.52
N SER A 38 4.05 6.58 5.08
CA SER A 38 4.51 5.21 4.93
C SER A 38 3.95 4.60 3.65
N ILE A 39 4.30 3.35 3.37
CA ILE A 39 3.65 2.54 2.35
C ILE A 39 2.80 1.45 2.98
N GLY A 40 1.71 1.11 2.31
CA GLY A 40 0.71 0.17 2.81
C GLY A 40 0.18 -0.74 1.73
N GLY A 41 -0.99 -1.31 2.01
CA GLY A 41 -1.59 -2.37 1.22
C GLY A 41 -1.30 -3.75 1.82
N PRO A 42 -2.32 -4.60 2.07
CA PRO A 42 -2.12 -5.87 2.77
C PRO A 42 -1.06 -6.78 2.12
N ALA A 43 -1.13 -6.93 0.79
CA ALA A 43 -0.16 -7.72 0.03
C ALA A 43 1.27 -7.14 0.11
N THR A 44 1.38 -5.82 0.06
CA THR A 44 2.66 -5.09 0.13
C THR A 44 3.31 -5.25 1.51
N VAL A 45 2.54 -5.05 2.59
CA VAL A 45 3.03 -5.23 3.96
C VAL A 45 3.41 -6.68 4.24
N ALA A 46 2.63 -7.64 3.73
CA ALA A 46 2.96 -9.07 3.82
C ALA A 46 4.28 -9.38 3.09
N ALA A 47 4.50 -8.82 1.90
CA ALA A 47 5.76 -8.99 1.16
C ALA A 47 6.95 -8.43 1.92
N ILE A 48 6.85 -7.22 2.47
CA ILE A 48 7.89 -6.62 3.30
C ILE A 48 8.21 -7.50 4.52
N THR A 49 7.16 -7.98 5.19
CA THR A 49 7.30 -8.84 6.38
C THR A 49 8.02 -10.14 6.03
N MET A 50 7.61 -10.82 4.95
CA MET A 50 8.26 -12.03 4.46
C MET A 50 9.72 -11.79 4.09
N SER A 51 10.01 -10.69 3.40
CA SER A 51 11.39 -10.31 3.05
C SER A 51 12.26 -10.12 4.30
N ARG A 52 11.76 -9.40 5.32
CA ARG A 52 12.44 -9.24 6.61
C ARG A 52 12.70 -10.55 7.36
N LEU A 53 11.86 -11.56 7.12
CA LEU A 53 12.04 -12.92 7.65
C LEU A 53 12.97 -13.79 6.79
N GLY A 54 13.55 -13.25 5.72
CA GLY A 54 14.51 -13.94 4.85
C GLY A 54 13.88 -14.72 3.68
N VAL A 55 12.57 -14.58 3.44
CA VAL A 55 11.87 -15.22 2.32
C VAL A 55 12.09 -14.45 1.03
N LYS A 56 12.39 -15.14 -0.08
CA LYS A 56 12.53 -14.49 -1.39
C LYS A 56 11.15 -14.21 -1.97
N VAL A 57 10.70 -12.98 -1.85
CA VAL A 57 9.35 -12.56 -2.23
C VAL A 57 9.37 -11.48 -3.31
N ALA A 58 8.43 -11.58 -4.25
CA ALA A 58 8.10 -10.52 -5.19
C ALA A 58 6.70 -9.94 -4.90
N LEU A 59 6.50 -8.68 -5.28
CA LEU A 59 5.19 -8.04 -5.30
C LEU A 59 4.72 -7.86 -6.75
N SER A 60 3.50 -8.31 -7.04
CA SER A 60 2.74 -7.92 -8.22
C SER A 60 1.65 -6.94 -7.81
N ALA A 61 1.78 -5.71 -8.29
CA ALA A 61 0.88 -4.61 -8.01
C ALA A 61 0.96 -3.59 -9.14
N VAL A 62 -0.01 -2.69 -9.23
CA VAL A 62 0.05 -1.54 -10.14
C VAL A 62 0.14 -0.25 -9.33
N ILE A 63 1.08 0.62 -9.71
CA ILE A 63 1.28 1.94 -9.12
C ILE A 63 1.40 3.00 -10.23
N GLY A 64 1.24 4.27 -9.87
CA GLY A 64 1.31 5.37 -10.82
C GLY A 64 2.74 5.75 -11.21
N ARG A 65 2.88 6.41 -12.36
CA ARG A 65 4.11 7.11 -12.78
C ARG A 65 4.25 8.46 -12.09
N ASP A 66 4.19 8.46 -10.77
CA ASP A 66 4.26 9.64 -9.93
C ASP A 66 5.20 9.45 -8.73
N ALA A 67 5.41 10.52 -7.96
CA ALA A 67 6.27 10.52 -6.78
C ALA A 67 5.81 9.53 -5.68
N GLY A 68 4.52 9.18 -5.65
CA GLY A 68 4.01 8.16 -4.74
C GLY A 68 4.47 6.76 -5.15
N GLY A 69 4.40 6.47 -6.45
CA GLY A 69 4.88 5.22 -7.00
C GLY A 69 6.39 5.09 -6.87
N ASP A 70 7.14 6.17 -7.10
CA ASP A 70 8.60 6.20 -6.92
C ASP A 70 8.98 5.86 -5.47
N HIS A 71 8.29 6.48 -4.52
CA HIS A 71 8.48 6.20 -3.10
C HIS A 71 8.18 4.73 -2.74
N ILE A 72 7.11 4.14 -3.29
CA ILE A 72 6.80 2.71 -3.09
C ILE A 72 7.94 1.82 -3.60
N ILE A 73 8.45 2.06 -4.80
CA ILE A 73 9.55 1.27 -5.37
C ILE A 73 10.82 1.40 -4.54
N GLU A 74 11.13 2.61 -4.07
CA GLU A 74 12.30 2.86 -3.23
C GLU A 74 12.22 2.05 -1.92
N VAL A 75 11.11 2.16 -1.19
CA VAL A 75 10.92 1.44 0.08
C VAL A 75 10.95 -0.07 -0.15
N LEU A 76 10.25 -0.59 -1.16
CA LEU A 76 10.26 -2.03 -1.46
C LEU A 76 11.67 -2.56 -1.75
N LYS A 77 12.49 -1.80 -2.47
CA LYS A 77 13.89 -2.16 -2.72
C LYS A 77 14.74 -2.14 -1.46
N GLN A 78 14.55 -1.14 -0.59
CA GLN A 78 15.23 -1.06 0.71
C GLN A 78 14.86 -2.25 1.61
N GLU A 79 13.61 -2.70 1.53
CA GLU A 79 13.09 -3.86 2.26
C GLU A 79 13.45 -5.21 1.60
N GLY A 80 14.15 -5.21 0.46
CA GLY A 80 14.58 -6.43 -0.23
C GLY A 80 13.49 -7.17 -1.03
N VAL A 81 12.33 -6.56 -1.23
CA VAL A 81 11.23 -7.13 -2.03
C VAL A 81 11.53 -6.98 -3.53
N ASP A 82 11.36 -8.05 -4.30
CA ASP A 82 11.50 -8.01 -5.75
C ASP A 82 10.33 -7.23 -6.38
N THR A 83 10.66 -6.17 -7.11
CA THR A 83 9.72 -5.23 -7.74
C THR A 83 9.59 -5.43 -9.25
N SER A 84 10.19 -6.48 -9.82
CA SER A 84 10.18 -6.75 -11.26
C SER A 84 8.78 -6.98 -11.85
N LEU A 85 7.80 -7.32 -11.00
CA LEU A 85 6.39 -7.53 -11.36
C LEU A 85 5.47 -6.37 -10.95
N VAL A 86 6.04 -5.25 -10.50
CA VAL A 86 5.27 -4.03 -10.21
C VAL A 86 5.12 -3.22 -11.50
N GLU A 87 3.88 -3.06 -11.95
CA GLU A 87 3.54 -2.30 -13.15
C GLU A 87 3.43 -0.81 -12.86
N ARG A 88 3.87 0.00 -13.83
CA ARG A 88 3.78 1.46 -13.80
C ARG A 88 2.73 1.92 -14.78
N SER A 89 1.68 2.58 -14.29
CA SER A 89 0.55 3.08 -15.09
C SER A 89 0.45 4.61 -15.06
N ASP A 90 -0.35 5.17 -15.97
CA ASP A 90 -0.65 6.62 -15.99
C ASP A 90 -1.75 7.00 -14.98
N ALA A 91 -2.41 6.03 -14.35
CA ALA A 91 -3.30 6.28 -13.23
C ALA A 91 -2.49 6.70 -11.99
N PRO A 92 -3.00 7.58 -11.13
CA PRO A 92 -2.30 7.97 -9.91
C PRO A 92 -2.02 6.77 -9.00
N THR A 93 -0.94 6.83 -8.23
CA THR A 93 -0.68 5.85 -7.16
C THR A 93 -1.77 5.95 -6.11
N THR A 94 -2.31 4.80 -5.69
CA THR A 94 -3.34 4.76 -4.64
C THR A 94 -2.80 5.35 -3.34
N GLN A 95 -3.61 6.18 -2.69
CA GLN A 95 -3.28 6.77 -1.40
C GLN A 95 -4.35 6.44 -0.36
N SER A 96 -3.91 6.33 0.89
CA SER A 96 -4.78 6.32 2.05
C SER A 96 -4.51 7.52 2.95
N THR A 97 -5.55 7.94 3.66
CA THR A 97 -5.45 8.84 4.81
C THR A 97 -5.91 8.06 6.03
N ILE A 98 -5.03 7.98 7.01
CA ILE A 98 -5.24 7.22 8.24
C ILE A 98 -5.19 8.23 9.38
N VAL A 99 -6.28 8.36 10.10
CA VAL A 99 -6.35 9.18 11.31
C VAL A 99 -6.38 8.25 12.50
N ILE A 100 -5.40 8.39 13.39
CA ILE A 100 -5.31 7.65 14.65
C ILE A 100 -5.80 8.57 15.77
N SER A 101 -6.81 8.11 16.52
CA SER A 101 -7.32 8.80 17.70
C SER A 101 -6.65 8.21 18.94
N LYS A 102 -5.88 9.03 19.66
CA LYS A 102 -5.20 8.60 20.89
C LYS A 102 -6.19 8.28 22.00
N SER A 103 -7.21 9.12 22.19
CA SER A 103 -8.21 8.94 23.25
C SER A 103 -9.13 7.74 23.02
N GLU A 104 -9.36 7.37 21.76
CA GLU A 104 -10.24 6.25 21.38
C GLU A 104 -9.49 4.96 21.09
N GLU A 105 -8.15 4.99 21.12
CA GLU A 105 -7.25 3.85 20.87
C GLU A 105 -7.56 3.09 19.56
N THR A 106 -7.99 3.83 18.54
CA THR A 106 -8.43 3.26 17.26
C THR A 106 -8.03 4.15 16.08
N ARG A 107 -8.34 3.68 14.86
CA ARG A 107 -8.05 4.42 13.63
C ARG A 107 -9.23 4.42 12.67
N ALA A 108 -9.36 5.50 11.92
CA ALA A 108 -10.20 5.61 10.74
C ALA A 108 -9.32 5.61 9.49
N ILE A 109 -9.69 4.84 8.47
CA ILE A 109 -8.93 4.71 7.22
C ILE A 109 -9.84 5.10 6.07
N MET A 110 -9.40 6.07 5.27
CA MET A 110 -10.01 6.43 4.00
C MET A 110 -9.05 6.06 2.88
N VAL A 111 -9.53 5.30 1.90
CA VAL A 111 -8.76 4.91 0.73
C VAL A 111 -9.47 5.44 -0.51
N LYS A 112 -8.71 6.04 -1.42
CA LYS A 112 -9.18 6.33 -2.77
C LYS A 112 -8.56 5.31 -3.71
N PRO A 113 -9.22 4.16 -3.95
CA PRO A 113 -8.67 3.15 -4.85
C PRO A 113 -8.69 3.70 -6.28
N GLU A 114 -7.53 3.73 -6.92
CA GLU A 114 -7.45 4.07 -8.34
C GLU A 114 -7.71 2.80 -9.16
N ARG A 115 -8.71 2.85 -10.04
CA ARG A 115 -8.99 1.74 -10.96
C ARG A 115 -7.97 1.80 -12.08
N VAL A 116 -6.95 0.96 -11.98
CA VAL A 116 -6.10 0.69 -13.13
C VAL A 116 -6.82 -0.32 -14.02
N ALA A 117 -6.98 0.00 -15.30
CA ALA A 117 -7.34 -0.99 -16.30
C ALA A 117 -6.24 -2.05 -16.31
N SER A 118 -6.52 -3.21 -15.70
CA SER A 118 -5.61 -4.33 -15.71
C SER A 118 -5.67 -5.01 -17.08
N ASN A 119 -4.53 -5.09 -17.75
CA ASN A 119 -4.34 -5.99 -18.89
C ASN A 119 -3.96 -7.40 -18.44
N ALA A 120 -3.99 -7.70 -17.13
CA ALA A 120 -3.76 -9.05 -16.65
C ALA A 120 -4.79 -9.98 -17.30
N PRO A 121 -4.36 -11.14 -17.81
CA PRO A 121 -5.29 -12.11 -18.37
C PRO A 121 -6.36 -12.42 -17.33
N ARG A 122 -7.63 -12.33 -17.73
CA ARG A 122 -8.71 -12.86 -16.89
C ARG A 122 -8.41 -14.33 -16.68
N ILE A 123 -8.24 -14.72 -15.43
CA ILE A 123 -8.27 -16.13 -15.05
C ILE A 123 -9.74 -16.52 -15.13
N ASP A 124 -10.09 -17.36 -16.10
CA ASP A 124 -11.39 -18.04 -16.10
C ASP A 124 -11.39 -19.01 -14.92
N LEU A 125 -11.89 -18.52 -13.79
CA LEU A 125 -12.06 -19.35 -12.61
C LEU A 125 -13.24 -20.30 -12.85
N PRO A 126 -13.11 -21.58 -12.47
CA PRO A 126 -14.25 -22.48 -12.45
C PRO A 126 -15.39 -21.89 -11.61
N SER A 127 -16.64 -22.17 -11.97
CA SER A 127 -17.84 -21.63 -11.31
C SER A 127 -18.00 -22.00 -9.83
N TRP A 128 -17.10 -22.82 -9.28
CA TRP A 128 -17.11 -23.26 -7.88
C TRP A 128 -16.12 -22.49 -7.00
N ILE A 129 -15.31 -21.60 -7.59
CA ILE A 129 -14.56 -20.55 -6.89
C ILE A 129 -15.42 -19.28 -6.86
#